data_AF-A0A536H9R9-F1
#
_entry.id   AF-A0A536H9R9-F1
#
_cell.length_a   1.000
_cell.length_b   1.000
_cell.length_c   1.000
_cell.angle_alpha   90.00
_cell.angle_beta   90.00
_cell.angle_gamma   90.00
#
_symmetry.space_group_name_H-M   'P 1'
#
loop_
_entity.id
_entity.type
_entity.pdbx_description
1 polymer ?
#
loop_
_entity_poly.entity_id
_entity_poly.type
_entity_poly.pdbx_seq_one_letter_code
_entity_poly.pdbx_strand_id
1 'polypeptide(L)'
;MEFHVRCSDWYAHGHHWDGRYNNVVLHVILVYDVAGPVLRQDGCAVAVCSLNDLAPMMFQEMVEKSWPCQCIMPVMSAEERVSLLEYAGMQRFEQKMQALLAALREARPYGPFNTY
;
A
#
# COMPACT_ATOMS: atom_id res chain seq x y z
N MET A 1 -1.08 -6.10 3.02
CA MET A 1 0.25 -6.54 2.54
C MET A 1 1.08 -5.31 2.33
N GLU A 2 2.39 -5.40 2.51
CA GLU A 2 3.33 -4.30 2.21
C GLU A 2 4.43 -4.80 1.29
N PHE A 3 4.90 -3.93 0.39
CA PHE A 3 5.90 -4.24 -0.61
C PHE A 3 7.06 -3.26 -0.50
N HIS A 4 8.27 -3.78 -0.31
CA HIS A 4 9.49 -2.98 -0.25
C HIS A 4 10.60 -3.57 -1.09
N VAL A 5 11.60 -2.76 -1.42
CA VAL A 5 12.82 -3.28 -2.05
C VAL A 5 13.66 -3.97 -0.98
N ARG A 6 13.87 -3.31 0.16
CA ARG A 6 14.62 -3.85 1.29
C ARG A 6 13.70 -4.20 2.46
N CYS A 7 14.10 -5.18 3.23
CA CYS A 7 13.42 -5.53 4.47
C CYS A 7 13.51 -4.38 5.50
N SER A 8 14.64 -3.68 5.52
CA SER A 8 14.89 -2.52 6.38
C SER A 8 13.98 -1.31 6.10
N ASP A 9 13.38 -1.21 4.90
CA ASP A 9 12.47 -0.11 4.54
C ASP A 9 11.22 -0.08 5.44
N TRP A 10 10.84 -1.22 6.02
CA TRP A 10 9.78 -1.28 7.05
C TRP A 10 10.05 -0.31 8.21
N TYR A 11 11.31 -0.22 8.63
CA TYR A 11 11.73 0.66 9.71
C TYR A 11 11.94 2.10 9.21
N ALA A 12 12.53 2.26 8.02
CA ALA A 12 12.76 3.58 7.42
C ALA A 12 11.46 4.37 7.19
N HIS A 13 10.37 3.69 6.85
CA HIS A 13 9.04 4.30 6.70
C HIS A 13 8.24 4.41 8.01
N GLY A 14 8.79 3.94 9.13
CA GLY A 14 8.16 4.05 10.44
C GLY A 14 6.97 3.10 10.68
N HIS A 15 6.81 2.04 9.88
CA HIS A 15 5.67 1.12 10.01
C HIS A 15 5.66 0.39 11.36
N HIS A 16 6.83 0.11 11.93
CA HIS A 16 6.99 -0.43 13.28
C HIS A 16 6.44 0.46 14.41
N TRP A 17 6.12 1.73 14.15
CA TRP A 17 5.50 2.62 15.14
C TRP A 17 4.01 2.92 14.86
N ASP A 18 3.50 2.51 13.70
CA ASP A 18 2.19 2.91 13.23
C ASP A 18 1.21 1.74 13.28
N GLY A 19 0.25 1.82 14.21
CA GLY A 19 -0.76 0.79 14.42
C GLY A 19 -1.63 0.48 13.20
N ARG A 20 -1.66 1.35 12.18
CA ARG A 20 -2.33 1.08 10.90
C ARG A 20 -1.73 -0.13 10.18
N TYR A 21 -0.47 -0.47 10.44
CA TYR A 21 0.22 -1.60 9.83
C TYR A 21 0.10 -2.90 10.63
N ASN A 22 -0.61 -2.90 11.77
CA ASN A 22 -0.89 -4.13 12.52
C ASN A 22 -1.82 -5.11 11.77
N ASN A 23 -2.45 -4.67 10.68
CA ASN A 23 -3.21 -5.53 9.76
C ASN A 23 -2.35 -6.15 8.64
N VAL A 24 -1.05 -5.81 8.57
CA VAL A 24 -0.15 -6.39 7.59
C VAL A 24 0.17 -7.82 8.00
N VAL A 25 -0.27 -8.76 7.17
CA VAL A 25 -0.03 -10.20 7.36
C VAL A 25 1.16 -10.72 6.56
N LEU A 26 1.62 -9.96 5.56
CA LEU A 26 2.73 -10.32 4.68
C LEU A 26 3.48 -9.06 4.22
N HIS A 27 4.79 -9.10 4.37
CA HIS A 27 5.76 -8.10 3.90
C HIS A 27 6.60 -8.74 2.79
N VAL A 28 6.31 -8.37 1.55
CA VAL A 28 7.01 -8.89 0.37
C VAL A 28 8.18 -7.99 0.05
N ILE A 29 9.37 -8.56 -0.08
CA ILE A 29 10.62 -7.83 -0.24
C ILE A 29 11.49 -8.40 -1.35
N LEU A 30 12.36 -7.59 -1.91
CA LEU A 30 13.38 -8.08 -2.83
C LEU A 30 14.64 -8.53 -2.08
N VAL A 31 15.11 -7.77 -1.09
CA VAL A 31 16.36 -8.04 -0.36
C VAL A 31 16.11 -8.13 1.13
N TYR A 32 16.45 -9.27 1.73
CA TYR A 32 16.40 -9.47 3.18
C TYR A 32 17.70 -8.98 3.84
N ASP A 33 17.70 -7.76 4.38
CA ASP A 33 18.90 -7.05 4.86
C ASP A 33 18.87 -6.72 6.37
N VAL A 34 18.00 -7.36 7.15
CA VAL A 34 17.87 -7.14 8.60
C VAL A 34 18.34 -8.36 9.39
N ALA A 35 18.88 -8.13 10.58
CA ALA A 35 19.22 -9.19 11.51
C ALA A 35 18.00 -9.54 12.37
N GLY A 36 17.34 -10.67 12.08
CA GLY A 36 16.20 -11.17 12.86
C GLY A 36 14.83 -10.84 12.28
N PRO A 37 13.74 -11.06 13.06
CA PRO A 37 12.37 -10.87 12.60
C PRO A 37 12.01 -9.39 12.45
N VAL A 38 11.13 -9.08 11.50
CA VAL A 38 10.53 -7.76 11.36
C VAL A 38 9.31 -7.65 12.28
N LEU A 39 9.29 -6.65 13.15
CA LEU A 39 8.22 -6.47 14.13
C LEU A 39 7.27 -5.34 13.72
N ARG A 40 5.97 -5.58 13.92
CA ARG A 40 4.94 -4.54 13.85
C ARG A 40 4.91 -3.76 15.16
N GLN A 41 4.09 -2.72 15.19
CA GLN A 41 3.92 -1.89 16.39
C GLN A 41 3.43 -2.69 17.61
N ASP A 42 2.62 -3.72 17.40
CA ASP A 42 2.15 -4.62 18.47
C ASP A 42 3.19 -5.65 18.96
N GLY A 43 4.43 -5.59 18.44
CA GLY A 43 5.50 -6.51 18.78
C GLY A 43 5.38 -7.89 18.12
N CYS A 44 4.33 -8.16 17.34
CA CYS A 44 4.22 -9.40 16.57
C CYS A 44 5.14 -9.35 15.35
N ALA A 45 5.73 -10.49 15.00
CA ALA A 45 6.49 -10.63 13.77
C ALA A 45 5.56 -10.58 12.55
N VAL A 46 5.92 -9.81 11.54
CA VAL A 46 5.28 -9.88 10.23
C VAL A 46 5.94 -10.99 9.40
N ALA A 47 5.15 -11.80 8.71
CA ALA A 47 5.70 -12.80 7.80
C ALA A 47 6.39 -12.09 6.63
N VAL A 48 7.62 -12.50 6.31
CA VAL A 48 8.42 -11.90 5.24
C VAL A 48 8.59 -12.89 4.09
N CYS A 49 8.39 -12.42 2.86
CA CYS A 49 8.61 -13.19 1.64
C CYS A 49 9.68 -12.50 0.79
N SER A 50 10.90 -13.04 0.79
CA SER A 50 12.01 -12.59 -0.06
C SER A 50 11.83 -13.15 -1.47
N LEU A 51 11.56 -12.28 -2.45
CA LEU A 51 11.45 -12.69 -3.85
C LEU A 51 12.78 -13.15 -4.43
N ASN A 52 13.91 -12.59 -3.97
CA ASN A 52 15.24 -13.01 -4.41
C ASN A 52 15.56 -14.45 -3.98
N ASP A 53 15.02 -14.91 -2.86
CA ASP A 53 15.21 -16.29 -2.38
C ASP A 53 14.39 -17.29 -3.21
N LEU A 54 13.36 -16.81 -3.92
CA LEU A 54 12.48 -17.60 -4.79
C LEU A 54 12.95 -17.61 -6.27
N ALA A 55 14.01 -16.87 -6.60
CA ALA A 55 14.20 -16.28 -7.93
C ALA A 55 14.71 -17.16 -9.09
N PRO A 56 15.33 -18.35 -8.96
CA PRO A 56 15.79 -19.01 -10.19
C PRO A 56 14.66 -19.54 -11.08
N MET A 57 13.48 -19.86 -10.52
CA MET A 57 12.48 -20.66 -11.23
C MET A 57 11.13 -19.96 -11.49
N MET A 58 10.79 -18.89 -10.76
CA MET A 58 9.43 -18.31 -10.80
C MET A 58 9.23 -17.16 -11.81
N PHE A 59 10.31 -16.51 -12.27
CA PHE A 59 10.19 -15.27 -13.06
C PHE A 59 10.28 -15.47 -14.58
N GLN A 60 10.53 -16.69 -15.08
CA GLN A 60 10.65 -16.92 -16.53
C GLN A 60 9.30 -16.86 -17.26
N GLU A 61 8.17 -17.03 -16.59
CA GLU A 61 6.84 -17.08 -17.23
C GLU A 61 5.93 -15.89 -16.89
N MET A 62 6.44 -14.86 -16.21
CA MET A 62 5.62 -13.70 -15.78
C MET A 62 5.75 -12.50 -16.74
N VAL A 63 5.70 -12.75 -18.05
CA VAL A 63 5.65 -11.70 -19.07
C VAL A 63 4.44 -11.93 -19.97
N GLU A 64 3.24 -11.73 -19.42
CA GLU A 64 2.04 -11.45 -20.23
C GLU A 64 0.88 -10.89 -19.40
N LYS A 65 1.16 -9.93 -18.52
CA LYS A 65 0.09 -9.11 -17.93
C LYS A 65 0.21 -7.69 -18.44
N SER A 66 -0.47 -7.43 -19.55
CA SER A 66 -0.63 -6.08 -20.04
C SER A 66 -1.71 -5.38 -19.21
N TRP A 67 -1.29 -4.43 -18.40
CA TRP A 67 -2.23 -3.58 -17.69
C TRP A 67 -3.01 -2.74 -18.70
N PRO A 68 -4.30 -2.43 -18.47
CA PRO A 68 -5.06 -1.56 -19.37
C PRO A 68 -4.32 -0.24 -19.64
N CYS A 69 -3.72 0.37 -18.60
CA CYS A 69 -2.88 1.55 -18.74
C CYS A 69 -1.63 1.30 -19.60
N GLN A 70 -0.97 0.15 -19.47
CA GLN A 70 0.20 -0.21 -20.28
C GLN A 70 -0.14 -0.36 -21.77
N CYS A 71 -1.36 -0.82 -22.11
CA CYS A 71 -1.86 -0.88 -23.49
C CYS A 71 -2.21 0.50 -24.04
N ILE A 72 -2.96 1.31 -23.28
CA ILE A 72 -3.56 2.54 -23.82
C ILE A 72 -2.60 3.72 -23.78
N MET A 73 -1.72 3.79 -22.77
CA MET A 73 -0.86 4.96 -22.58
C MET A 73 0.04 5.23 -23.80
N PRO A 74 0.68 4.23 -24.45
CA PRO A 74 1.51 4.46 -25.63
C PRO A 74 0.75 5.01 -26.84
N VAL A 75 -0.53 4.66 -27.00
CA VAL A 75 -1.34 5.06 -28.16
C VAL A 75 -2.10 6.37 -27.97
N MET A 76 -2.15 6.89 -26.74
CA MET A 76 -2.76 8.18 -26.42
C MET A 76 -1.78 9.36 -26.61
N SER A 77 -2.30 10.49 -27.08
CA SER A 77 -1.58 11.76 -27.11
C SER A 77 -1.27 12.26 -25.69
N ALA A 78 -0.37 13.25 -25.57
CA ALA A 78 -0.08 13.86 -24.28
C ALA A 78 -1.33 14.51 -23.66
N GLU A 79 -2.13 15.19 -24.48
CA GLU A 79 -3.37 15.86 -24.08
C GLU A 79 -4.41 14.84 -23.60
N GLU A 80 -4.60 13.75 -24.34
CA GLU A 80 -5.54 12.68 -23.96
C GLU A 80 -5.13 12.03 -22.62
N ARG A 81 -3.83 11.83 -22.40
CA ARG A 81 -3.32 11.30 -21.12
C ARG A 81 -3.62 12.24 -19.97
N VAL A 82 -3.40 13.55 -20.16
CA VAL A 82 -3.71 14.56 -19.14
C VAL A 82 -5.20 14.54 -18.82
N SER A 83 -6.07 14.60 -19.84
CA SER A 83 -7.53 14.57 -19.63
C SER A 83 -8.00 13.30 -18.93
N LEU A 84 -7.44 12.13 -19.29
CA LEU A 84 -7.75 10.87 -18.60
C LEU A 84 -7.34 10.90 -17.12
N LEU A 85 -6.14 11.39 -16.82
CA LEU A 85 -5.63 11.46 -15.46
C LEU A 85 -6.39 12.48 -14.60
N GLU A 86 -6.78 13.62 -15.19
CA GLU A 86 -7.64 14.62 -14.54
C GLU A 86 -9.01 14.04 -14.20
N TYR A 87 -9.64 13.37 -15.17
CA TYR A 87 -10.92 12.71 -14.97
C TYR A 87 -10.84 11.64 -13.87
N ALA A 88 -9.87 10.72 -13.96
CA ALA A 88 -9.66 9.68 -12.96
C ALA A 88 -9.33 10.27 -11.58
N GLY A 89 -8.56 11.37 -11.55
CA GLY A 89 -8.25 12.13 -10.35
C GLY A 89 -9.50 12.69 -9.67
N MET A 90 -10.41 13.29 -10.45
CA MET A 90 -11.67 13.82 -9.93
C MET A 90 -12.56 12.71 -9.36
N GLN A 91 -12.68 11.59 -10.07
CA GLN A 91 -13.44 10.43 -9.58
C GLN A 91 -12.88 9.91 -8.26
N ARG A 92 -11.56 9.81 -8.13
CA ARG A 92 -10.91 9.42 -6.87
C ARG A 92 -11.14 10.44 -5.75
N PHE A 93 -11.13 11.72 -6.08
CA PHE A 93 -11.42 12.80 -5.12
C PHE A 93 -12.86 12.68 -4.59
N GLU A 94 -13.84 12.53 -5.46
CA GLU A 94 -15.25 12.34 -5.10
C GLU A 94 -15.44 11.12 -4.21
N GLN A 95 -14.84 9.98 -4.57
CA GLN A 95 -14.89 8.76 -3.74
C GLN A 95 -14.33 8.99 -2.33
N LYS A 96 -13.18 9.66 -2.22
CA LYS A 96 -12.58 9.99 -0.91
C LYS A 96 -13.44 10.94 -0.11
N MET A 97 -14.03 11.95 -0.74
CA MET A 97 -14.96 12.88 -0.10
C MET A 97 -16.16 12.12 0.46
N GLN A 98 -16.77 11.22 -0.31
CA GLN A 98 -17.92 10.43 0.14
C GLN A 98 -17.54 9.52 1.32
N ALA A 99 -16.39 8.85 1.26
CA ALA A 99 -15.89 8.03 2.36
C ALA A 99 -15.67 8.85 3.65
N LEU A 100 -15.13 10.06 3.52
CA LEU A 100 -14.96 10.97 4.66
C LEU A 100 -16.31 11.40 5.24
N LEU A 101 -17.28 11.79 4.40
CA LEU A 101 -18.61 12.18 4.85
C LEU A 101 -19.35 11.03 5.56
N ALA A 102 -19.22 9.80 5.06
CA ALA A 102 -19.75 8.62 5.72
C ALA A 102 -19.13 8.43 7.11
N ALA A 103 -17.79 8.49 7.21
CA ALA A 103 -17.09 8.37 8.47
C ALA A 103 -17.47 9.46 9.49
N LEU A 104 -17.66 10.71 9.03
CA LEU A 104 -18.11 11.81 9.89
C LEU A 104 -19.55 11.64 10.39
N ARG A 105 -20.44 11.04 9.59
CA ARG A 105 -21.82 10.74 10.00
C ARG A 105 -21.88 9.62 11.03
N GLU A 106 -20.99 8.63 10.91
CA GLU A 106 -20.89 7.51 11.84
C GLU A 106 -20.16 7.87 13.13
N ALA A 107 -19.31 8.89 13.10
CA ALA A 107 -18.66 9.43 14.29
C ALA A 107 -19.72 10.01 15.25
N ARG A 108 -20.01 9.28 16.34
CA ARG A 108 -20.80 9.83 17.46
C ARG A 108 -20.14 11.11 17.99
N PRO A 109 -20.91 12.13 18.39
CA PRO A 109 -20.36 13.20 19.20
C PRO A 109 -19.74 12.58 20.45
N TYR A 110 -18.50 12.96 20.75
CA TYR A 110 -17.87 12.62 22.03
C TYR A 110 -18.86 12.95 23.15
N GLY A 111 -19.19 11.95 23.97
CA GLY A 111 -19.97 12.19 25.19
C GLY A 111 -19.25 13.25 26.04
N PRO A 112 -19.98 14.00 26.89
CA PRO A 112 -19.38 15.07 27.68
C PRO A 112 -18.15 14.54 28.41
N PHE A 113 -17.02 15.23 28.28
CA PHE A 113 -15.80 14.95 29.03
C PHE A 113 -16.15 14.94 30.52
N ASN A 114 -16.23 13.76 31.11
CA ASN A 114 -16.44 13.62 32.54
C ASN A 114 -15.09 13.76 33.23
N THR A 115 -14.80 14.96 33.74
CA THR A 115 -13.69 15.20 34.65
C THR A 115 -14.20 15.11 36.08
N TYR A 116 -14.38 13.88 36.56
CA TYR A 116 -14.42 13.56 37.99
C TYR A 116 -13.46 12.40 38.25
#